data_AF-A0A956M7X8-F1
#
_entry.id   AF-A0A956M7X8-F1
#
_cell.length_a   1.000
_cell.length_b   1.000
_cell.length_c   1.000
_cell.angle_alpha   90.00
_cell.angle_beta   90.00
_cell.angle_gamma   90.00
#
_symmetry.space_group_name_H-M   'P 1'
#
loop_
_entity.id
_entity.type
_entity.pdbx_description
1 polymer ?
#
loop_
_entity_poly.entity_id
_entity_poly.type
_entity_poly.pdbx_seq_one_letter_code
_entity_poly.pdbx_strand_id
1 'polypeptide(L)'
;MTQKDQQQLGKTLWKIADDLRGAMNADSFRDYMLSFLFLRYLSHNYEESAKKELGPDYPELAEEDKPAPLAGGRTPLAIWYAENEEDVPMFEKQMRRKVHYVIKPQQHFRTGAHAGYCLQMRLPFASGNEFPQSLA
;
A
#
# COMPACT_ATOMS: atom_id res chain seq x y z
N MET A 1 29.99 1.84 8.85
CA MET A 1 29.56 3.25 8.67
C MET A 1 30.24 4.11 9.71
N THR A 2 30.92 5.18 9.31
CA THR A 2 31.51 6.12 10.27
C THR A 2 30.45 7.10 10.77
N GLN A 3 30.66 7.69 11.96
CA GLN A 3 29.73 8.68 12.53
C GLN A 3 29.54 9.90 11.61
N LYS A 4 30.57 10.27 10.84
CA LYS A 4 30.51 11.37 9.87
C LYS A 4 29.58 11.03 8.69
N ASP A 5 29.61 9.80 8.21
CA ASP A 5 28.73 9.33 7.13
C ASP A 5 27.26 9.36 7.56
N GLN A 6 26.96 8.94 8.80
CA GLN A 6 25.60 8.99 9.35
C GLN A 6 25.06 10.42 9.47
N GLN A 7 25.91 11.37 9.88
CA GLN A 7 25.52 12.78 9.96
C GLN A 7 25.26 13.40 8.59
N GLN A 8 26.10 13.09 7.59
CA GLN A 8 25.89 13.56 6.22
C GLN A 8 24.61 12.96 5.62
N LEU A 9 24.39 11.66 5.82
CA LEU A 9 23.17 10.98 5.38
C LEU A 9 21.92 11.59 6.03
N GLY A 10 21.96 11.83 7.35
CA GLY A 10 20.87 12.47 8.07
C GLY A 10 20.53 13.87 7.53
N LYS A 11 21.54 14.69 7.22
CA LYS A 11 21.35 16.02 6.62
C LYS A 11 20.70 15.94 5.24
N THR A 12 21.16 15.01 4.39
CA THR A 12 20.59 14.83 3.05
C THR A 12 19.13 14.36 3.13
N LEU A 13 18.83 13.39 4.01
CA LEU A 13 17.46 12.90 4.21
C LEU A 13 16.53 14.00 4.75
N TRP A 14 17.03 14.81 5.69
CA TRP A 14 16.27 15.92 6.25
C TRP A 14 15.96 16.99 5.19
N LYS A 15 16.92 17.31 4.32
CA LYS A 15 16.71 18.21 3.18
C LYS A 15 15.64 17.70 2.21
N ILE A 16 15.71 16.41 1.85
CA ILE A 16 14.70 15.80 0.97
C ILE A 16 13.32 15.85 1.61
N ALA A 17 13.22 15.59 2.92
CA ALA A 17 11.95 15.66 3.64
C ALA A 17 11.36 17.08 3.66
N ASP A 18 12.19 18.11 3.82
CA ASP A 18 11.74 19.51 3.75
C ASP A 18 11.24 19.90 2.35
N ASP A 19 11.95 19.47 1.30
CA ASP A 19 11.54 19.68 -0.08
C ASP A 19 10.18 18.99 -0.37
N LEU A 20 9.96 17.79 0.17
CA LEU A 20 8.71 17.03 0.02
C LEU A 20 7.54 17.60 0.85
N ARG A 21 7.82 18.15 2.04
CA ARG A 21 6.80 18.75 2.92
C ARG A 21 6.20 20.03 2.34
N GLY A 22 7.00 20.80 1.59
CA GLY A 22 6.58 22.10 1.05
C GLY A 22 6.11 23.05 2.15
N ALA A 23 4.91 23.62 2.00
CA ALA A 23 4.35 24.59 2.94
C ALA A 23 3.61 23.98 4.16
N MET A 24 3.56 22.64 4.29
CA MET A 24 2.81 21.97 5.34
C MET A 24 3.56 22.00 6.69
N ASN A 25 2.87 22.05 7.83
CA ASN A 25 3.52 22.02 9.15
C ASN A 25 4.31 20.70 9.36
N ALA A 26 5.46 20.79 10.03
CA ALA A 26 6.37 19.66 10.26
C ALA A 26 5.72 18.53 11.07
N ASP A 27 4.91 18.85 12.08
CA ASP A 27 4.22 17.85 12.90
C ASP A 27 3.15 17.11 12.08
N SER A 28 2.35 17.83 11.31
CA SER A 28 1.33 17.22 10.44
C SER A 28 1.93 16.36 9.33
N PHE A 29 3.06 16.79 8.75
CA PHE A 29 3.80 15.97 7.78
C PHE A 29 4.32 14.68 8.41
N ARG A 30 4.89 14.77 9.61
CA ARG A 30 5.38 13.60 10.34
C ARG A 30 4.26 12.60 10.57
N ASP A 31 3.11 13.04 11.08
CA ASP A 31 1.99 12.15 11.41
C ASP A 31 1.41 11.48 10.16
N TYR A 32 1.28 12.24 9.06
CA TYR A 32 0.81 11.73 7.78
C TYR A 32 1.78 10.70 7.17
N MET A 33 3.07 11.06 7.09
CA MET A 33 4.11 10.18 6.54
C MET A 33 4.30 8.92 7.40
N LEU A 34 4.23 9.05 8.73
CA LEU A 34 4.35 7.91 9.63
C LEU A 34 3.17 6.97 9.48
N SER A 35 1.94 7.49 9.34
CA SER A 35 0.75 6.68 9.06
C SER A 35 0.89 5.91 7.74
N PHE A 36 1.38 6.57 6.69
CA PHE A 36 1.63 5.96 5.39
C PHE A 36 2.70 4.86 5.46
N LEU A 37 3.82 5.12 6.14
CA LEU A 37 4.90 4.14 6.35
C LEU A 37 4.44 2.95 7.19
N PHE A 38 3.62 3.21 8.22
CA PHE A 38 3.07 2.16 9.07
C PHE A 38 2.14 1.24 8.30
N LEU A 39 1.20 1.79 7.52
CA LEU A 39 0.30 1.00 6.66
C LEU A 39 1.06 0.23 5.59
N ARG A 40 2.11 0.84 5.01
CA ARG A 40 3.04 0.17 4.09
C ARG A 40 3.72 -1.03 4.77
N TYR A 41 4.23 -0.84 5.97
CA TYR A 41 4.92 -1.88 6.73
C TYR A 41 3.98 -3.04 7.09
N LEU A 42 2.80 -2.74 7.65
CA LEU A 42 1.81 -3.77 7.99
C LEU A 42 1.38 -4.57 6.76
N SER A 43 1.15 -3.89 5.64
CA SER A 43 0.77 -4.55 4.39
C SER A 43 1.87 -5.48 3.89
N HIS A 44 3.12 -5.02 3.88
CA HIS A 44 4.25 -5.85 3.48
C HIS A 44 4.45 -7.06 4.41
N ASN A 45 4.39 -6.86 5.73
CA ASN A 45 4.50 -7.94 6.70
C ASN A 45 3.36 -8.97 6.55
N TYR A 46 2.15 -8.50 6.20
CA TYR A 46 1.01 -9.36 5.93
C TYR A 46 1.20 -10.19 4.67
N GLU A 47 1.70 -9.60 3.56
CA GLU A 47 2.04 -10.34 2.34
C GLU A 47 3.10 -11.40 2.60
N GLU A 48 4.17 -11.06 3.33
CA GLU A 48 5.21 -12.04 3.68
C GLU A 48 4.67 -13.18 4.53
N SER A 49 3.78 -12.87 5.48
CA SER A 49 3.15 -13.88 6.33
C SER A 49 2.21 -14.76 5.51
N ALA A 50 1.39 -14.18 4.65
CA ALA A 50 0.48 -14.92 3.77
C ALA A 50 1.25 -15.85 2.81
N LYS A 51 2.36 -15.37 2.22
CA LYS A 51 3.25 -16.20 1.39
C LYS A 51 3.83 -17.39 2.15
N LYS A 52 4.17 -17.21 3.43
CA LYS A 52 4.69 -18.29 4.28
C LYS A 52 3.62 -19.31 4.67
N GLU A 53 2.39 -18.87 4.91
CA GLU A 53 1.27 -19.77 5.26
C GLU A 53 0.77 -20.55 4.05
N LEU A 54 0.59 -19.88 2.90
CA LEU A 54 0.06 -20.48 1.68
C LEU A 54 1.12 -21.25 0.88
N GLY A 55 2.40 -20.88 1.02
CA GLY A 55 3.51 -21.58 0.37
C GLY A 55 3.30 -21.76 -1.14
N PRO A 56 3.18 -22.99 -1.64
CA PRO A 56 2.96 -23.27 -3.07
C PRO A 56 1.59 -22.82 -3.59
N ASP A 57 0.60 -22.66 -2.71
CA ASP A 57 -0.75 -22.24 -3.10
C ASP A 57 -0.85 -20.71 -3.26
N TYR A 58 0.24 -19.98 -2.99
CA TYR A 58 0.29 -18.54 -3.24
C TYR A 58 0.51 -18.28 -4.73
N PRO A 59 -0.48 -17.71 -5.45
CA PRO A 59 -0.35 -17.52 -6.88
C PRO A 59 0.76 -16.52 -7.21
N GLU A 60 1.55 -16.79 -8.24
CA GLU A 60 2.46 -15.82 -8.81
C GLU A 60 1.73 -14.99 -9.87
N LEU A 61 1.93 -13.67 -9.84
CA LEU A 61 1.38 -12.80 -10.88
C LEU A 61 2.12 -13.04 -12.19
N ALA A 62 1.38 -13.35 -13.26
CA ALA A 62 1.90 -13.29 -14.62
C ALA A 62 2.48 -11.90 -14.91
N GLU A 63 3.55 -11.80 -15.72
CA GLU A 63 4.19 -10.53 -16.06
C GLU A 63 3.20 -9.48 -16.60
N GLU A 64 2.10 -9.95 -17.20
CA GLU A 64 1.02 -9.16 -17.81
C GLU A 64 0.11 -8.52 -16.74
N ASP A 65 -0.10 -9.22 -15.62
CA ASP A 65 -0.94 -8.80 -14.50
C ASP A 65 -0.13 -8.14 -13.37
N LYS A 66 1.21 -8.14 -13.48
CA LYS A 66 2.06 -7.37 -12.58
C LYS A 66 1.67 -5.91 -12.74
N PRO A 67 1.19 -5.27 -11.67
CA PRO A 67 0.86 -3.86 -11.75
C PRO A 67 2.11 -3.09 -12.16
N ALA A 68 1.95 -2.18 -13.11
CA ALA A 68 2.89 -1.10 -13.28
C ALA A 68 3.16 -0.49 -11.88
N PRO A 69 4.38 0.00 -11.58
CA PRO A 69 4.75 0.47 -10.22
C PRO A 69 3.78 1.47 -9.57
N LEU A 70 2.90 2.10 -10.37
CA LEU A 70 1.90 3.10 -10.01
C LEU A 70 0.45 2.68 -10.27
N ALA A 71 0.17 1.53 -10.89
CA ALA A 71 -1.20 1.08 -11.15
C ALA A 71 -1.69 0.20 -9.99
N GLY A 72 -2.87 0.49 -9.45
CA GLY A 72 -3.54 -0.33 -8.43
C GLY A 72 -4.05 -1.67 -8.99
N GLY A 73 -3.17 -2.49 -9.56
CA GLY A 73 -3.52 -3.81 -10.11
C GLY A 73 -3.92 -4.81 -9.03
N ARG A 74 -4.42 -5.99 -9.44
CA ARG A 74 -4.80 -7.08 -8.53
C ARG A 74 -3.57 -7.56 -7.74
N THR A 75 -3.76 -7.91 -6.48
CA THR A 75 -2.72 -8.57 -5.68
C THR A 75 -2.83 -10.08 -5.89
N PRO A 76 -1.73 -10.84 -5.79
CA PRO A 76 -1.82 -12.29 -5.85
C PRO A 76 -2.70 -12.84 -4.71
N LEU A 77 -2.67 -12.18 -3.54
CA LEU A 77 -3.58 -12.50 -2.46
C LEU A 77 -5.07 -12.27 -2.84
N ALA A 78 -5.39 -11.23 -3.62
CA ALA A 78 -6.77 -11.00 -4.08
C ALA A 78 -7.26 -12.10 -5.03
N ILE A 79 -6.37 -12.66 -5.85
CA ILE A 79 -6.66 -13.79 -6.73
C ILE A 79 -6.97 -15.02 -5.88
N TRP A 80 -6.08 -15.34 -4.94
CA TRP A 80 -6.26 -16.48 -4.04
C TRP A 80 -7.58 -16.39 -3.25
N TYR A 81 -7.92 -15.21 -2.73
CA TYR A 81 -9.18 -14.96 -2.03
C TYR A 81 -10.42 -15.19 -2.90
N ALA A 82 -10.34 -14.92 -4.21
CA ALA A 82 -11.45 -15.12 -5.15
C ALA A 82 -11.60 -16.58 -5.57
N GLU A 83 -10.50 -17.33 -5.63
CA GLU A 83 -10.49 -18.74 -6.02
C GLU A 83 -10.82 -19.70 -4.87
N ASN A 84 -10.58 -19.28 -3.61
CA ASN A 84 -10.65 -20.15 -2.43
C ASN A 84 -11.62 -19.59 -1.36
N GLU A 85 -12.82 -19.15 -1.76
CA GLU A 85 -13.80 -18.51 -0.87
C GLU A 85 -14.14 -19.35 0.38
N GLU A 86 -14.16 -20.68 0.27
CA GLU A 86 -14.46 -21.60 1.36
C GLU A 86 -13.35 -21.67 2.42
N ASP A 87 -12.09 -21.47 2.01
CA ASP A 87 -10.91 -21.57 2.89
C ASP A 87 -10.51 -20.24 3.52
N VAL A 88 -11.02 -19.12 3.00
CA VAL A 88 -10.77 -17.76 3.54
C VAL A 88 -11.01 -17.67 5.05
N PRO A 89 -12.12 -18.18 5.63
CA PRO A 89 -12.36 -18.05 7.07
C PRO A 89 -11.32 -18.79 7.92
N MET A 90 -10.84 -19.96 7.45
CA MET A 90 -9.82 -20.73 8.15
C MET A 90 -8.47 -20.01 8.06
N PHE A 91 -8.10 -19.53 6.88
CA PHE A 91 -6.89 -18.75 6.64
C PHE A 91 -6.88 -17.47 7.51
N GLU A 92 -7.97 -16.70 7.51
CA GLU A 92 -8.07 -15.49 8.35
C GLU A 92 -7.90 -15.81 9.84
N LYS A 93 -8.46 -16.93 10.31
CA LYS A 93 -8.30 -17.37 11.70
C LYS A 93 -6.85 -17.71 12.03
N GLN A 94 -6.12 -18.34 11.10
CA GLN A 94 -4.69 -18.60 11.25
C GLN A 94 -3.88 -17.29 11.27
N MET A 95 -4.17 -16.38 10.35
CA MET A 95 -3.52 -15.07 10.29
C MET A 95 -3.77 -14.25 11.57
N ARG A 96 -4.98 -14.26 12.13
CA ARG A 96 -5.27 -13.60 13.43
C ARG A 96 -4.47 -14.19 14.59
N ARG A 97 -4.10 -15.46 14.54
CA ARG A 97 -3.26 -16.09 15.58
C ARG A 97 -1.80 -15.71 15.44
N LYS A 98 -1.30 -15.60 14.20
CA LYS A 98 0.13 -15.39 13.91
C LYS A 98 0.52 -13.92 13.87
N VAL A 99 -0.26 -13.09 13.18
CA VAL A 99 0.04 -11.67 12.98
C VAL A 99 -0.92 -10.74 13.74
N HIS A 100 -1.97 -11.26 14.38
CA HIS A 100 -2.94 -10.50 15.19
C HIS A 100 -3.83 -9.50 14.44
N TYR A 101 -3.74 -9.43 13.11
CA TYR A 101 -4.60 -8.62 12.27
C TYR A 101 -4.87 -9.31 10.93
N VAL A 102 -5.90 -8.84 10.22
CA VAL A 102 -6.25 -9.30 8.88
C VAL A 102 -6.40 -8.08 7.99
N ILE A 103 -5.66 -8.07 6.88
CA ILE A 103 -5.78 -7.04 5.86
C ILE A 103 -6.52 -7.66 4.69
N LYS A 104 -7.75 -7.21 4.46
CA LYS A 104 -8.52 -7.65 3.30
C LYS A 104 -7.85 -7.16 2.01
N PRO A 105 -7.96 -7.91 0.90
CA PRO A 105 -7.32 -7.54 -0.37
C PRO A 105 -7.74 -6.15 -0.87
N GLN A 106 -8.97 -5.69 -0.58
CA GLN A 106 -9.45 -4.35 -0.95
C GLN A 106 -8.79 -3.21 -0.15
N GLN A 107 -8.26 -3.52 1.04
CA GLN A 107 -7.63 -2.55 1.96
C GLN A 107 -6.11 -2.68 1.96
N HIS A 108 -5.57 -3.48 1.04
CA HIS A 108 -4.16 -3.72 0.94
C HIS A 108 -3.43 -2.48 0.42
N PHE A 109 -2.51 -1.95 1.23
CA PHE A 109 -1.83 -0.73 0.86
C PHE A 109 -0.82 -0.98 -0.27
N ARG A 110 -1.02 -0.32 -1.41
CA ARG A 110 -0.07 -0.31 -2.54
C ARG A 110 0.29 1.11 -2.90
N THR A 111 1.56 1.31 -3.25
CA THR A 111 2.13 2.63 -3.57
C THR A 111 1.40 3.38 -4.69
N GLY A 112 0.77 2.66 -5.64
CA GLY A 112 0.00 3.27 -6.73
C GLY A 112 -1.47 3.57 -6.42
N ALA A 113 -2.15 2.71 -5.66
CA ALA A 113 -3.61 2.80 -5.44
C ALA A 113 -4.03 4.01 -4.58
N HIS A 114 -3.19 4.42 -3.62
CA HIS A 114 -3.45 5.59 -2.77
C HIS A 114 -2.76 6.89 -3.23
N ALA A 115 -1.81 6.81 -4.16
CA ALA A 115 -1.20 7.99 -4.77
C ALA A 115 -2.23 8.80 -5.60
N GLY A 116 -3.24 8.13 -6.17
CA GLY A 116 -4.37 8.79 -6.81
C GLY A 116 -5.13 9.72 -5.85
N TYR A 117 -5.39 9.29 -4.62
CA TYR A 117 -6.04 10.14 -3.61
C TYR A 117 -5.17 11.32 -3.15
N CYS A 118 -3.85 11.17 -3.13
CA CYS A 118 -2.94 12.25 -2.79
C CYS A 118 -2.75 13.27 -3.92
N LEU A 119 -2.82 12.85 -5.20
CA LEU A 119 -2.84 13.72 -6.38
C LEU A 119 -4.21 14.38 -6.60
N GLN A 120 -5.31 13.73 -6.20
CA GLN A 120 -6.66 14.31 -6.24
C GLN A 120 -6.81 15.51 -5.28
N MET A 121 -6.00 15.62 -4.23
CA MET A 121 -5.98 16.79 -3.34
C MET A 121 -5.20 18.00 -3.88
N ARG A 122 -4.59 17.90 -5.07
CA ARG A 122 -3.86 19.01 -5.71
C ARG A 122 -4.54 19.59 -6.96
N LEU A 123 -5.66 19.03 -7.40
CA LEU A 123 -6.42 19.60 -8.51
C LEU A 123 -7.72 20.20 -7.96
N PRO A 124 -7.92 21.53 -8.08
CA PRO A 124 -9.25 22.07 -7.88
C PRO A 124 -10.13 21.39 -8.91
N PHE A 125 -11.27 20.90 -8.42
CA PHE A 125 -12.46 20.52 -9.15
C PHE A 125 -12.68 21.47 -10.35
N ALA A 126 -12.10 21.11 -11.50
CA ALA A 126 -12.37 21.76 -12.76
C ALA A 126 -13.65 21.11 -13.30
N SER A 127 -14.73 21.85 -13.09
CA SER A 127 -16.05 21.71 -13.67
C SER A 127 -16.08 21.05 -15.06
N GLY A 128 -17.01 20.10 -15.22
CA GLY A 128 -17.61 19.75 -16.52
C GLY A 128 -17.05 18.51 -17.22
N ASN A 129 -17.61 17.33 -16.92
CA ASN A 129 -18.47 16.59 -17.87
C ASN A 129 -18.68 15.13 -17.43
N GLU A 130 -19.95 14.83 -17.15
CA GLU A 130 -20.67 13.64 -17.61
C GLU A 130 -20.11 12.25 -17.27
N PHE A 131 -20.53 11.75 -16.10
CA PHE A 131 -20.74 10.32 -15.88
C PHE A 131 -22.20 9.99 -16.23
N PRO A 132 -22.52 9.25 -17.31
CA PRO A 132 -23.84 8.65 -17.43
C PRO A 132 -23.85 7.33 -16.64
N GLN A 133 -24.61 7.32 -15.56
CA GLN A 133 -25.23 6.11 -15.04
C GLN A 133 -26.37 5.72 -15.98
N SER A 134 -26.29 4.58 -16.65
CA SER A 134 -27.44 3.67 -16.84
C SER A 134 -27.05 2.40 -17.60
N LEU A 135 -27.42 1.26 -17.01
CA LEU A 135 -27.99 0.08 -17.67
C LEU A 135 -27.38 -0.43 -18.99
N ALA A 136 -26.76 -1.61 -18.89
CA ALA A 136 -27.19 -2.78 -19.66
C ALA A 136 -27.01 -4.03 -18.78
#